data_AF-A0A117QKL4-F1
#
_entry.id   AF-A0A117QKL4-F1
#
_cell.length_a   1.000
_cell.length_b   1.000
_cell.length_c   1.000
_cell.angle_alpha   90.00
_cell.angle_beta   90.00
_cell.angle_gamma   90.00
#
_symmetry.space_group_name_H-M   'P 1'
#
loop_
_entity.id
_entity.type
_entity.pdbx_description
1 polymer ?
#
loop_
_entity_poly.entity_id
_entity_poly.type
_entity_poly.pdbx_seq_one_letter_code
_entity_poly.pdbx_strand_id
1 'polypeptide(L)'
;MTDSAVADLCRLTVRAPSVSVDLAVPADVPVADLLPTLLRYVGEEAEESGLDHAGWVLQRLGDGPLDEETTLAHSGLVDGDVLYLRPHTEALPEARLDDLVDGMADTAARRLHTWHPGAARALLVGTAVATVLTSLLLVFWPGVSSSVRPAYAGVTGLLLLAGAATASRAVGERLSAGALGLLVAPCLGVAGWVLPGGDVTGPDAARVVGARLLAAGAASAGGAVLALAATAVGAPALTATAVVSVATALAGVLIGYSGLDVPGTVALVATVVALGAGAVAPFAFKLAGMRMPALPSSASQLQEGIEPYAGGEVAERTVLAGRWVTALFAATGVVAAAALAVLAHHPDLPEVLVSLALSLLLLLHGRGLVHIGQRLTLAVPGVWGLLLLARAWAVDSGGDTRTVVSAVLLAAAAALVVAAWVVPGRRVLPYWGRAAEVAHTGLAVALLPLSLWVAGLFGWLRGLFG
;
A
#
# COMPACT_ATOMS: atom_id res chain seq x y z
N MET A 1 23.46 -16.93 30.35
CA MET A 1 23.32 -17.10 28.88
C MET A 1 23.10 -15.71 28.31
N THR A 2 24.18 -15.10 27.83
CA THR A 2 24.25 -13.74 27.30
C THR A 2 23.66 -13.72 25.90
N ASP A 3 22.52 -13.05 25.77
CA ASP A 3 21.86 -12.78 24.49
C ASP A 3 22.68 -11.72 23.75
N SER A 4 23.31 -12.12 22.64
CA SER A 4 24.04 -11.22 21.76
C SER A 4 23.05 -10.27 21.10
N ALA A 5 22.97 -9.03 21.58
CA ALA A 5 22.33 -7.96 20.83
C ALA A 5 23.07 -7.87 19.49
N VAL A 6 22.39 -8.22 18.40
CA VAL A 6 22.92 -8.01 17.05
C VAL A 6 23.02 -6.51 16.88
N ALA A 7 24.24 -5.98 17.07
CA ALA A 7 24.56 -4.59 16.81
C ALA A 7 24.17 -4.25 15.37
N ASP A 8 23.56 -3.07 15.18
CA ASP A 8 23.19 -2.61 13.85
C ASP A 8 24.50 -2.38 13.07
N LEU A 9 24.67 -3.05 11.94
CA LEU A 9 25.94 -3.04 11.21
C LEU A 9 25.88 -1.98 10.12
N CYS A 10 26.90 -1.12 10.06
CA CYS A 10 27.10 -0.17 8.98
C CYS A 10 28.21 -0.66 8.03
N ARG A 11 27.89 -0.74 6.74
CA ARG A 11 28.86 -1.06 5.68
C ARG A 11 29.56 0.20 5.21
N LEU A 12 30.86 0.29 5.45
CA LEU A 12 31.68 1.45 5.10
C LEU A 12 32.81 1.04 4.16
N THR A 13 33.14 1.92 3.21
CA THR A 13 34.35 1.81 2.40
C THR A 13 35.40 2.76 2.96
N VAL A 14 36.48 2.24 3.53
CA VAL A 14 37.59 3.03 4.06
C VAL A 14 38.75 3.04 3.07
N ARG A 15 39.14 4.22 2.61
CA ARG A 15 40.27 4.46 1.72
C ARG A 15 41.46 4.98 2.53
N ALA A 16 42.47 4.14 2.67
CA ALA A 16 43.78 4.50 3.17
C ALA A 16 44.73 4.87 2.00
N PRO A 17 45.91 5.46 2.25
CA PRO A 17 46.83 5.89 1.18
C PRO A 17 47.25 4.76 0.22
N SER A 18 47.39 3.54 0.72
CA SER A 18 47.88 2.37 -0.01
C SER A 18 46.79 1.33 -0.34
N VAL A 19 45.63 1.37 0.33
CA VAL A 19 44.61 0.33 0.24
C VAL A 19 43.19 0.89 0.41
N SER A 20 42.20 0.24 -0.20
CA SER A 20 40.78 0.48 0.05
C SER A 20 40.18 -0.80 0.64
N VAL A 21 39.44 -0.67 1.74
CA VAL A 21 38.87 -1.80 2.48
C VAL A 21 37.38 -1.55 2.73
N ASP A 22 36.55 -2.52 2.40
CA ASP A 22 35.11 -2.50 2.70
C ASP A 22 34.86 -3.30 3.98
N LEU A 23 34.26 -2.67 4.98
CA LEU A 23 34.08 -3.24 6.32
C LEU A 23 32.63 -3.10 6.76
N ALA A 24 32.12 -4.11 7.47
CA ALA A 24 30.89 -4.00 8.22
C ALA A 24 31.25 -3.78 9.70
N VAL A 25 30.93 -2.60 10.22
CA VAL A 25 31.28 -2.20 11.60
C VAL A 25 30.01 -1.91 12.41
N PRO A 26 29.98 -2.23 13.71
CA PRO A 26 28.85 -1.89 14.57
C PRO A 26 28.63 -0.37 14.62
N ALA A 27 27.41 0.09 14.34
CA ALA A 27 27.07 1.51 14.22
C ALA A 27 27.11 2.26 15.56
N ASP A 28 27.02 1.52 16.66
CA ASP A 28 26.97 1.95 18.05
C ASP A 28 28.36 2.04 18.72
N VAL A 29 29.44 1.73 18.00
CA VAL A 29 30.82 1.84 18.49
C VAL A 29 31.40 3.24 18.17
N PRO A 30 32.10 3.88 19.12
CA PRO A 30 32.82 5.15 18.89
C PRO A 30 33.89 5.04 17.78
N VAL A 31 34.15 6.14 17.08
CA VAL A 31 35.17 6.18 16.03
C VAL A 31 36.57 5.85 16.57
N ALA A 32 36.91 6.31 17.78
CA ALA A 32 38.17 5.99 18.47
C ALA A 32 38.44 4.49 18.58
N ASP A 33 37.40 3.69 18.86
CA ASP A 33 37.52 2.25 19.07
C ASP A 33 37.68 1.48 17.74
N LEU A 34 37.25 2.09 16.63
CA LEU A 34 37.36 1.51 15.29
C LEU A 34 38.75 1.74 14.68
N LEU A 35 39.38 2.88 14.97
CA LEU A 35 40.66 3.30 14.41
C LEU A 35 41.77 2.23 14.51
N PRO A 36 42.05 1.61 15.69
CA PRO A 36 43.06 0.56 15.81
C PRO A 36 42.75 -0.65 14.92
N THR A 37 41.45 -0.99 14.79
CA THR A 37 41.03 -2.11 13.95
C THR A 37 41.24 -1.79 12.47
N LEU A 38 40.93 -0.57 12.04
CA LEU A 38 41.15 -0.13 10.67
C LEU A 38 42.64 -0.07 10.33
N LEU A 39 43.49 0.42 11.24
CA LEU A 39 44.93 0.51 11.03
C LEU A 39 45.58 -0.87 10.82
N ARG A 40 45.14 -1.90 11.57
CA ARG A 40 45.58 -3.29 11.33
C ARG A 40 45.26 -3.80 9.92
N TYR A 41 44.16 -3.34 9.31
CA TYR A 41 43.83 -3.69 7.92
C TYR A 41 44.65 -2.92 6.88
N VAL A 42 45.22 -1.77 7.24
CA VAL A 42 46.13 -1.00 6.38
C VAL A 42 47.55 -1.56 6.41
N GLY A 43 48.01 -2.04 7.57
CA GLY A 43 49.30 -2.71 7.77
C GLY A 43 49.99 -2.28 9.07
N GLU A 44 50.86 -3.14 9.63
CA GLU A 44 51.56 -2.88 10.91
C GLU A 44 52.43 -1.60 10.87
N GLU A 45 52.99 -1.25 9.71
CA GLU A 45 53.77 -0.02 9.49
C GLU A 45 52.92 1.27 9.60
N ALA A 46 51.60 1.17 9.43
CA ALA A 46 50.69 2.31 9.55
C ALA A 46 50.47 2.72 11.02
N GLU A 47 50.51 1.78 11.96
CA GLU A 47 50.41 2.07 13.40
C GLU A 47 51.65 2.83 13.90
N GLU A 48 52.85 2.43 13.47
CA GLU A 48 54.11 3.09 13.85
C GLU A 48 54.25 4.49 13.24
N SER A 49 53.88 4.66 11.98
CA SER A 49 53.93 5.97 11.29
C SER A 49 52.95 7.01 11.86
N GLY A 50 51.92 6.58 12.59
CA GLY A 50 50.97 7.49 13.25
C GLY A 50 51.61 8.35 14.35
N LEU A 51 52.69 7.87 14.99
CA LEU A 51 53.39 8.59 16.05
C LEU A 51 54.09 9.87 15.54
N ASP A 52 54.59 9.84 14.31
CA ASP A 52 55.27 10.97 13.68
C ASP A 52 54.28 12.03 13.13
N HIS A 53 52.99 11.68 12.99
CA HIS A 53 51.96 12.50 12.32
C HIS A 53 50.78 12.88 13.22
N ALA A 54 50.97 12.88 14.54
CA ALA A 54 49.94 13.20 15.54
C ALA A 54 48.68 12.30 15.48
N GLY A 55 48.83 11.06 15.01
CA GLY A 55 47.74 10.08 14.91
C GLY A 55 47.06 10.02 13.55
N TRP A 56 45.99 9.25 13.48
CA TRP A 56 45.21 9.01 12.27
C TRP A 56 43.79 9.52 12.46
N VAL A 57 43.24 10.12 11.41
CA VAL A 57 41.87 10.62 11.41
C VAL A 57 41.04 9.94 10.34
N LEU A 58 39.76 9.79 10.64
CA LEU A 58 38.75 9.30 9.72
C LEU A 58 37.90 10.50 9.28
N GLN A 59 37.78 10.75 7.98
CA GLN A 59 37.02 11.91 7.46
C GLN A 59 36.23 11.53 6.21
N ARG A 60 35.11 12.22 5.96
CA ARG A 60 34.44 12.16 4.65
C ARG A 60 35.11 13.12 3.69
N LEU A 61 34.95 12.90 2.39
CA LEU A 61 35.47 13.83 1.40
C LEU A 61 34.72 15.17 1.49
N GLY A 62 35.44 16.23 1.88
CA GLY A 62 34.90 17.59 1.97
C GLY A 62 34.34 17.98 3.34
N ASP A 63 34.30 17.07 4.31
CA ASP A 63 33.99 17.38 5.71
C ASP A 63 35.27 17.38 6.55
N GLY A 64 35.19 17.89 7.77
CA GLY A 64 36.27 17.81 8.74
C GLY A 64 36.48 16.38 9.26
N PRO A 65 37.57 16.13 10.01
CA PRO A 65 37.75 14.90 10.75
C PRO A 65 36.53 14.56 11.61
N LEU A 66 36.11 13.28 11.58
CA LEU A 66 35.06 12.78 12.46
C LEU A 66 35.51 12.91 13.92
N ASP A 67 34.56 13.26 14.78
CA ASP A 67 34.79 13.27 16.22
C ASP A 67 35.00 11.84 16.74
N GLU A 68 36.12 11.63 17.41
CA GLU A 68 36.56 10.32 17.89
C GLU A 68 35.65 9.76 19.00
N GLU A 69 35.01 10.64 19.78
CA GLU A 69 34.10 10.26 20.87
C GLU A 69 32.68 9.92 20.38
N THR A 70 32.35 10.26 19.13
CA THR A 70 31.01 10.06 18.57
C THR A 70 30.87 8.66 17.93
N THR A 71 29.68 8.05 18.05
CA THR A 71 29.37 6.76 17.40
C THR A 71 29.03 6.94 15.92
N LEU A 72 29.29 5.94 15.09
CA LEU A 72 29.02 6.01 13.64
C LEU A 72 27.56 6.41 13.31
N ALA A 73 26.61 5.91 14.11
CA ALA A 73 25.19 6.24 13.99
C ALA A 73 24.90 7.73 14.27
N HIS A 74 25.59 8.34 15.25
CA HIS A 74 25.44 9.77 15.54
C HIS A 74 26.23 10.65 14.58
N SER A 75 27.32 10.15 14.00
CA SER A 75 28.07 10.79 12.92
C SER A 75 27.30 10.84 11.60
N GLY A 76 26.07 10.31 11.55
CA GLY A 76 25.17 10.31 10.39
C GLY A 76 25.69 9.45 9.24
N LEU A 77 26.52 8.45 9.50
CA LEU A 77 27.06 7.56 8.48
C LEU A 77 26.00 6.54 8.07
N VAL A 78 25.92 6.26 6.76
CA VAL A 78 24.99 5.29 6.18
C VAL A 78 25.74 4.23 5.38
N ASP A 79 25.08 3.09 5.15
CA ASP A 79 25.63 2.01 4.34
C ASP A 79 26.06 2.50 2.96
N GLY A 80 27.33 2.24 2.64
CA GLY A 80 27.98 2.65 1.39
C GLY A 80 28.75 3.96 1.47
N ASP A 81 28.80 4.63 2.63
CA ASP A 81 29.61 5.82 2.81
C ASP A 81 31.12 5.52 2.64
N VAL A 82 31.81 6.42 1.94
CA VAL A 82 33.26 6.32 1.69
C VAL A 82 34.00 7.26 2.63
N LEU A 83 34.87 6.70 3.44
CA LEU A 83 35.70 7.39 4.42
C LEU A 83 37.17 7.36 4.00
N TYR A 84 37.90 8.42 4.33
CA TYR A 84 39.33 8.54 4.10
C TYR A 84 40.04 8.43 5.43
N LEU A 85 40.91 7.43 5.55
CA LEU A 85 41.81 7.25 6.69
C LEU A 85 43.14 7.89 6.33
N ARG A 86 43.50 8.98 7.00
CA ARG A 86 44.73 9.74 6.72
C ARG A 86 45.45 10.15 8.00
N PRO A 87 46.78 10.39 7.94
CA PRO A 87 47.49 10.98 9.06
C PRO A 87 46.88 12.34 9.43
N HIS A 88 46.85 12.69 10.71
CA HIS A 88 46.21 13.92 11.19
C HIS A 88 46.80 15.18 10.54
N THR A 89 48.12 15.21 10.35
CA THR A 89 48.82 16.30 9.63
C THR A 89 48.47 16.41 8.15
N GLU A 90 47.86 15.38 7.56
CA GLU A 90 47.40 15.33 6.17
C GLU A 90 45.87 15.26 6.06
N ALA A 91 45.15 15.71 7.10
CA ALA A 91 43.70 15.86 7.06
C ALA A 91 43.30 16.70 5.83
N LEU A 92 42.22 16.29 5.16
CA LEU A 92 41.74 17.01 4.00
C LEU A 92 41.10 18.30 4.50
N PRO A 93 41.34 19.44 3.85
CA PRO A 93 40.67 20.66 4.23
C PRO A 93 39.16 20.50 4.01
N GLU A 94 38.37 21.02 4.94
CA GLU A 94 36.92 21.15 4.76
C GLU A 94 36.62 21.86 3.43
N ALA A 95 35.63 21.36 2.71
CA ALA A 95 35.21 21.91 1.44
C ALA A 95 34.70 23.33 1.67
N ARG A 96 35.55 24.31 1.36
CA ARG A 96 35.17 25.71 1.34
C ARG A 96 34.50 26.01 0.01
N LEU A 97 33.25 26.45 0.08
CA LEU A 97 32.50 26.91 -1.07
C LEU A 97 33.07 28.27 -1.50
N ASP A 98 33.67 28.30 -2.69
CA ASP A 98 34.19 29.54 -3.29
C ASP A 98 33.05 30.48 -3.73
N ASP A 99 31.89 29.91 -4.03
CA ASP A 99 30.65 30.62 -4.35
C ASP A 99 29.52 30.10 -3.46
N LEU A 100 29.06 30.93 -2.52
CA LEU A 100 27.93 30.62 -1.66
C LEU A 100 26.63 30.44 -2.45
N VAL A 101 26.48 31.13 -3.59
CA VAL A 101 25.30 31.02 -4.44
C VAL A 101 25.27 29.66 -5.13
N ASP A 102 26.41 29.22 -5.67
CA ASP A 102 26.52 27.91 -6.30
C ASP A 102 26.42 26.77 -5.27
N GLY A 103 27.03 26.94 -4.10
CA GLY A 103 26.89 26.02 -2.98
C GLY A 103 25.46 25.90 -2.45
N MET A 104 24.72 27.02 -2.37
CA MET A 104 23.30 27.02 -2.05
C MET A 104 22.47 26.38 -3.16
N ALA A 105 22.77 26.64 -4.43
CA ALA A 105 22.06 26.04 -5.56
C ALA A 105 22.26 24.52 -5.63
N ASP A 106 23.48 24.03 -5.41
CA ASP A 106 23.80 22.61 -5.39
C ASP A 106 23.20 21.91 -4.15
N THR A 107 23.30 22.54 -2.98
CA THR A 107 22.65 22.03 -1.75
C THR A 107 21.13 22.03 -1.90
N ALA A 108 20.54 23.07 -2.49
CA ALA A 108 19.11 23.13 -2.81
C ALA A 108 18.74 22.04 -3.82
N ALA A 109 19.52 21.82 -4.87
CA ALA A 109 19.27 20.79 -5.86
C ALA A 109 19.31 19.37 -5.26
N ARG A 110 20.22 19.12 -4.31
CA ARG A 110 20.37 17.81 -3.64
C ARG A 110 19.39 17.58 -2.50
N ARG A 111 19.10 18.61 -1.70
CA ARG A 111 18.29 18.48 -0.47
C ARG A 111 16.83 18.90 -0.65
N LEU A 112 16.54 19.82 -1.58
CA LEU A 112 15.18 20.22 -1.91
C LEU A 112 14.76 19.43 -3.14
N HIS A 113 13.57 18.82 -3.11
CA HIS A 113 13.02 18.10 -4.25
C HIS A 113 12.72 19.07 -5.40
N THR A 114 13.74 19.34 -6.23
CA THR A 114 13.68 20.32 -7.31
C THR A 114 12.80 19.82 -8.46
N TRP A 115 12.25 20.78 -9.20
CA TRP A 115 11.38 20.48 -10.33
C TRP A 115 12.15 19.76 -11.45
N HIS A 116 11.68 18.58 -11.84
CA HIS A 116 12.30 17.78 -12.89
C HIS A 116 11.25 17.32 -13.93
N PRO A 117 11.64 16.89 -15.14
CA PRO A 117 10.68 16.49 -16.19
C PRO A 117 9.69 15.41 -15.77
N GLY A 118 10.10 14.51 -14.88
CA GLY A 118 9.22 13.50 -14.28
C GLY A 118 8.12 14.09 -13.40
N ALA A 119 8.46 15.07 -12.54
CA ALA A 119 7.49 15.79 -11.72
C ALA A 119 6.52 16.60 -12.60
N ALA A 120 7.03 17.27 -13.64
CA ALA A 120 6.21 17.97 -14.62
C ALA A 120 5.20 17.04 -15.29
N ARG A 121 5.65 15.85 -15.72
CA ARG A 121 4.78 14.85 -16.33
C ARG A 121 3.73 14.32 -15.35
N ALA A 122 4.13 14.01 -14.12
CA ALA A 122 3.22 13.58 -13.08
C ALA A 122 2.14 14.64 -12.80
N LEU A 123 2.52 15.92 -12.73
CA LEU A 123 1.57 17.02 -12.59
C LEU A 123 0.60 17.08 -13.77
N LEU A 124 1.08 17.04 -15.01
CA LEU A 124 0.23 17.12 -16.21
C LEU A 124 -0.74 15.94 -16.34
N VAL A 125 -0.28 14.73 -16.01
CA VAL A 125 -1.17 13.56 -16.00
C VAL A 125 -2.17 13.65 -14.85
N GLY A 126 -1.73 14.10 -13.67
CA GLY A 126 -2.60 14.34 -12.53
C GLY A 126 -3.68 15.37 -12.82
N THR A 127 -3.34 16.49 -13.47
CA THR A 127 -4.31 17.51 -13.87
C THR A 127 -5.24 16.99 -14.96
N ALA A 128 -4.75 16.24 -15.95
CA ALA A 128 -5.62 15.58 -16.94
C ALA A 128 -6.65 14.65 -16.27
N VAL A 129 -6.22 13.80 -15.34
CA VAL A 129 -7.11 12.94 -14.54
C VAL A 129 -8.14 13.78 -13.77
N ALA A 130 -7.70 14.82 -13.07
CA ALA A 130 -8.58 15.72 -12.31
C ALA A 130 -9.61 16.42 -13.21
N THR A 131 -9.21 16.81 -14.43
CA THR A 131 -10.08 17.48 -15.39
C THR A 131 -11.17 16.54 -15.91
N VAL A 132 -10.81 15.28 -16.22
CA VAL A 132 -11.76 14.23 -16.61
C VAL A 132 -12.75 13.95 -15.49
N LEU A 133 -12.28 13.78 -14.24
CA LEU A 133 -13.14 13.57 -13.07
C LEU A 133 -14.09 14.75 -12.84
N THR A 134 -13.58 15.98 -12.92
CA THR A 134 -14.39 17.20 -12.78
C THR A 134 -15.46 17.27 -13.88
N SER A 135 -15.09 16.91 -15.10
CA SER A 135 -16.01 16.88 -16.24
C SER A 135 -17.14 15.86 -16.06
N LEU A 136 -16.83 14.65 -15.57
CA LEU A 136 -17.85 13.67 -15.18
C LEU A 136 -18.75 14.21 -14.06
N LEU A 137 -18.19 14.81 -13.02
CA LEU A 137 -18.97 15.40 -11.92
C LEU A 137 -19.96 16.47 -12.41
N LEU A 138 -19.55 17.33 -13.35
CA LEU A 138 -20.40 18.37 -13.92
C LEU A 138 -21.59 17.79 -14.72
N VAL A 139 -21.36 16.74 -15.52
CA VAL A 139 -22.44 16.11 -16.31
C VAL A 139 -23.42 15.34 -15.43
N PHE A 140 -22.93 14.79 -14.32
CA PHE A 140 -23.75 14.05 -13.36
C PHE A 140 -24.38 14.93 -12.29
N TRP A 141 -24.05 16.22 -12.26
CA TRP A 141 -24.63 17.20 -11.36
C TRP A 141 -26.16 17.31 -11.55
N PRO A 142 -26.93 17.60 -10.48
CA PRO A 142 -28.35 17.89 -10.61
C PRO A 142 -28.62 19.01 -11.62
N GLY A 143 -29.62 18.82 -12.49
CA GLY A 143 -30.03 19.82 -13.49
C GLY A 143 -29.64 19.52 -14.95
N VAL A 144 -28.71 18.58 -15.18
CA VAL A 144 -28.37 18.13 -16.55
C VAL A 144 -29.33 17.03 -17.01
N SER A 145 -29.80 17.09 -18.27
CA SER A 145 -30.69 16.07 -18.87
C SER A 145 -30.15 14.65 -18.68
N SER A 146 -31.02 13.71 -18.28
CA SER A 146 -30.64 12.32 -18.03
C SER A 146 -30.27 11.57 -19.32
N SER A 147 -30.82 11.98 -20.47
CA SER A 147 -30.64 11.30 -21.77
C SER A 147 -29.21 11.39 -22.31
N VAL A 148 -28.46 12.45 -21.99
CA VAL A 148 -27.09 12.66 -22.50
C VAL A 148 -26.02 11.95 -21.67
N ARG A 149 -26.31 11.62 -20.40
CA ARG A 149 -25.37 11.05 -19.43
C ARG A 149 -24.74 9.71 -19.85
N PRO A 150 -25.49 8.70 -20.34
CA PRO A 150 -24.89 7.41 -20.70
C PRO A 150 -23.99 7.53 -21.94
N ALA A 151 -24.42 8.30 -22.95
CA ALA A 151 -23.63 8.56 -24.14
C ALA A 151 -22.33 9.31 -23.79
N TYR A 152 -22.42 10.33 -22.93
CA TYR A 152 -21.25 11.08 -22.46
C TYR A 152 -20.23 10.18 -21.78
N ALA A 153 -20.65 9.42 -20.75
CA ALA A 153 -19.76 8.53 -20.01
C ALA A 153 -19.14 7.44 -20.90
N GLY A 154 -19.92 6.88 -21.84
CA GLY A 154 -19.44 5.91 -22.81
C GLY A 154 -18.39 6.48 -23.75
N VAL A 155 -18.66 7.65 -24.35
CA VAL A 155 -17.71 8.34 -25.24
C VAL A 155 -16.44 8.75 -24.50
N THR A 156 -16.55 9.28 -23.29
CA THR A 156 -15.38 9.60 -22.45
C THR A 156 -14.55 8.34 -22.19
N GLY A 157 -15.18 7.20 -21.84
CA GLY A 157 -14.49 5.92 -21.65
C GLY A 157 -13.73 5.46 -22.89
N LEU A 158 -14.34 5.59 -24.08
CA LEU A 158 -13.69 5.24 -25.36
C LEU A 158 -12.54 6.17 -25.72
N LEU A 159 -12.69 7.48 -25.49
CA LEU A 159 -11.61 8.45 -25.72
C LEU A 159 -10.42 8.22 -24.77
N LEU A 160 -10.69 7.90 -23.50
CA LEU A 160 -9.64 7.53 -22.53
C LEU A 160 -8.93 6.25 -22.94
N LEU A 161 -9.67 5.25 -23.43
CA LEU A 161 -9.09 4.00 -23.93
C LEU A 161 -8.18 4.26 -25.15
N ALA A 162 -8.63 5.06 -26.11
CA ALA A 162 -7.83 5.46 -27.26
C ALA A 162 -6.59 6.26 -26.86
N GLY A 163 -6.73 7.18 -25.90
CA GLY A 163 -5.62 7.95 -25.34
C GLY A 163 -4.61 7.06 -24.61
N ALA A 164 -5.08 6.10 -23.81
CA ALA A 164 -4.23 5.13 -23.10
C ALA A 164 -3.47 4.23 -24.09
N ALA A 165 -4.17 3.72 -25.11
CA ALA A 165 -3.58 2.91 -26.16
C ALA A 165 -2.49 3.68 -26.93
N THR A 166 -2.77 4.93 -27.29
CA THR A 166 -1.83 5.82 -27.99
C THR A 166 -0.62 6.13 -27.11
N ALA A 167 -0.84 6.48 -25.84
CA ALA A 167 0.24 6.74 -24.89
C ALA A 167 1.17 5.52 -24.73
N SER A 168 0.61 4.32 -24.67
CA SER A 168 1.42 3.09 -24.56
C SER A 168 2.12 2.72 -25.86
N ARG A 169 1.38 2.66 -26.97
CA ARG A 169 1.85 2.06 -28.24
C ARG A 169 2.59 3.04 -29.13
N ALA A 170 2.18 4.31 -29.18
CA ALA A 170 2.77 5.31 -30.07
C ALA A 170 3.82 6.16 -29.34
N VAL A 171 3.57 6.52 -28.06
CA VAL A 171 4.46 7.41 -27.30
C VAL A 171 5.44 6.64 -26.41
N GLY A 172 5.10 5.41 -25.99
CA GLY A 172 5.91 4.63 -25.05
C GLY A 172 5.88 5.16 -23.61
N GLU A 173 4.89 6.00 -23.28
CA GLU A 173 4.74 6.61 -21.96
C GLU A 173 3.83 5.74 -21.07
N ARG A 174 4.42 5.13 -20.03
CA ARG A 174 3.74 4.17 -19.14
C ARG A 174 2.84 4.81 -18.08
N LEU A 175 3.20 5.97 -17.55
CA LEU A 175 2.46 6.69 -16.51
C LEU A 175 1.13 7.22 -17.06
N SER A 176 1.14 7.88 -18.21
CA SER A 176 -0.03 8.34 -18.95
C SER A 176 -0.91 7.18 -19.38
N ALA A 177 -0.31 6.13 -19.95
CA ALA A 177 -1.06 4.93 -20.35
C ALA A 177 -1.76 4.26 -19.16
N GLY A 178 -1.06 4.10 -18.04
CA GLY A 178 -1.62 3.54 -16.81
C GLY A 178 -2.73 4.40 -16.21
N ALA A 179 -2.51 5.72 -16.10
CA ALA A 179 -3.48 6.65 -15.53
C ALA A 179 -4.77 6.72 -16.36
N LEU A 180 -4.65 6.87 -17.68
CA LEU A 180 -5.81 6.89 -18.59
C LEU A 180 -6.51 5.53 -18.61
N GLY A 181 -5.75 4.43 -18.65
CA GLY A 181 -6.28 3.07 -18.63
C GLY A 181 -7.10 2.77 -17.38
N LEU A 182 -6.65 3.23 -16.21
CA LEU A 182 -7.38 3.08 -14.94
C LEU A 182 -8.71 3.83 -14.91
N LEU A 183 -8.86 4.92 -15.67
CA LEU A 183 -10.12 5.68 -15.77
C LEU A 183 -11.14 5.05 -16.73
N VAL A 184 -10.74 4.13 -17.62
CA VAL A 184 -11.66 3.50 -18.58
C VAL A 184 -12.76 2.72 -17.86
N ALA A 185 -12.38 1.86 -16.90
CA ALA A 185 -13.31 1.02 -16.15
C ALA A 185 -14.40 1.82 -15.40
N PRO A 186 -14.09 2.83 -14.56
CA PRO A 186 -15.13 3.61 -13.89
C PRO A 186 -15.99 4.41 -14.87
N CYS A 187 -15.45 4.98 -15.95
CA CYS A 187 -16.26 5.69 -16.96
C CYS A 187 -17.28 4.78 -17.64
N LEU A 188 -16.86 3.60 -18.09
CA LEU A 188 -17.76 2.61 -18.70
C LEU A 188 -18.73 2.02 -17.67
N GLY A 189 -18.30 1.84 -16.41
CA GLY A 189 -19.17 1.42 -15.33
C GLY A 189 -20.28 2.43 -15.04
N VAL A 190 -19.96 3.72 -15.02
CA VAL A 190 -20.95 4.81 -14.88
C VAL A 190 -21.92 4.82 -16.06
N ALA A 191 -21.44 4.59 -17.29
CA ALA A 191 -22.32 4.43 -18.45
C ALA A 191 -23.26 3.24 -18.28
N GLY A 192 -22.73 2.09 -17.84
CA GLY A 192 -23.50 0.88 -17.55
C GLY A 192 -24.51 1.03 -16.41
N TRP A 193 -24.23 1.87 -15.41
CA TRP A 193 -25.17 2.19 -14.33
C TRP A 193 -26.39 2.97 -14.84
N VAL A 194 -26.18 3.92 -15.74
CA VAL A 194 -27.25 4.82 -16.22
C VAL A 194 -28.06 4.19 -17.35
N LEU A 195 -27.43 3.41 -18.22
CA LEU A 195 -28.02 2.90 -19.46
C LEU A 195 -29.33 2.10 -19.28
N PRO A 196 -29.48 1.21 -18.28
CA PRO A 196 -30.72 0.45 -18.08
C PRO A 196 -31.94 1.32 -17.72
N GLY A 197 -31.73 2.56 -17.26
CA GLY A 197 -32.83 3.43 -16.83
C GLY A 197 -33.60 2.86 -15.62
N GLY A 198 -34.90 3.15 -15.54
CA GLY A 198 -35.79 2.67 -14.46
C GLY A 198 -35.85 3.58 -13.22
N ASP A 199 -36.92 3.45 -12.46
CA ASP A 199 -37.09 4.17 -11.18
C ASP A 199 -36.49 3.35 -10.03
N VAL A 200 -35.67 4.00 -9.21
CA VAL A 200 -35.01 3.40 -8.03
C VAL A 200 -35.84 3.50 -6.76
N THR A 201 -37.03 4.10 -6.83
CA THR A 201 -37.93 4.31 -5.69
C THR A 201 -39.24 3.51 -5.76
N GLY A 202 -39.45 2.76 -6.85
CA GLY A 202 -40.66 1.97 -7.08
C GLY A 202 -40.64 0.55 -6.46
N PRO A 203 -41.73 -0.23 -6.64
CA PRO A 203 -41.84 -1.61 -6.12
C PRO A 203 -40.78 -2.56 -6.69
N ASP A 204 -40.26 -2.27 -7.88
CA ASP A 204 -39.17 -3.02 -8.54
C ASP A 204 -37.78 -2.40 -8.30
N ALA A 205 -37.61 -1.51 -7.32
CA ALA A 205 -36.37 -0.81 -7.05
C ALA A 205 -35.16 -1.75 -6.90
N ALA A 206 -35.31 -2.87 -6.18
CA ALA A 206 -34.24 -3.86 -6.01
C ALA A 206 -33.82 -4.47 -7.36
N ARG A 207 -34.78 -4.82 -8.23
CA ARG A 207 -34.49 -5.33 -9.58
C ARG A 207 -33.81 -4.28 -10.46
N VAL A 208 -34.24 -3.03 -10.38
CA VAL A 208 -33.62 -1.92 -11.12
C VAL A 208 -32.19 -1.67 -10.63
N VAL A 209 -31.97 -1.59 -9.32
CA VAL A 209 -30.63 -1.42 -8.73
C VAL A 209 -29.73 -2.60 -9.08
N GLY A 210 -30.23 -3.83 -8.97
CA GLY A 210 -29.51 -5.04 -9.33
C GLY A 210 -29.09 -5.05 -10.81
N ALA A 211 -30.01 -4.74 -11.72
CA ALA A 211 -29.73 -4.64 -13.15
C ALA A 211 -28.70 -3.55 -13.47
N ARG A 212 -28.78 -2.39 -12.81
CA ARG A 212 -27.81 -1.29 -12.97
C ARG A 212 -26.43 -1.64 -12.42
N LEU A 213 -26.33 -2.30 -11.26
CA LEU A 213 -25.06 -2.77 -10.71
C LEU A 213 -24.43 -3.84 -11.60
N LEU A 214 -25.25 -4.77 -12.13
CA LEU A 214 -24.80 -5.79 -13.07
C LEU A 214 -24.24 -5.16 -14.35
N ALA A 215 -24.98 -4.24 -14.96
CA ALA A 215 -24.54 -3.54 -16.16
C ALA A 215 -23.29 -2.68 -15.91
N ALA A 216 -23.23 -1.98 -14.76
CA ALA A 216 -22.06 -1.21 -14.34
C ALA A 216 -20.82 -2.10 -14.14
N GLY A 217 -20.98 -3.22 -13.41
CA GLY A 217 -19.91 -4.18 -13.16
C GLY A 217 -19.42 -4.86 -14.43
N ALA A 218 -20.33 -5.25 -15.34
CA ALA A 218 -19.97 -5.84 -16.62
C ALA A 218 -19.23 -4.86 -17.54
N ALA A 219 -19.73 -3.62 -17.66
CA ALA A 219 -19.11 -2.59 -18.49
C ALA A 219 -17.74 -2.14 -17.94
N SER A 220 -17.60 -2.02 -16.62
CA SER A 220 -16.32 -1.70 -15.97
C SER A 220 -15.30 -2.84 -16.08
N ALA A 221 -15.72 -4.10 -15.93
CA ALA A 221 -14.86 -5.25 -16.15
C ALA A 221 -14.37 -5.33 -17.61
N GLY A 222 -15.28 -5.13 -18.57
CA GLY A 222 -14.93 -5.02 -19.99
C GLY A 222 -13.94 -3.88 -20.25
N GLY A 223 -14.15 -2.71 -19.64
CA GLY A 223 -13.25 -1.57 -19.72
C GLY A 223 -11.84 -1.85 -19.19
N ALA A 224 -11.74 -2.52 -18.04
CA ALA A 224 -10.46 -2.91 -17.46
C ALA A 224 -9.70 -3.91 -18.35
N VAL A 225 -10.40 -4.91 -18.90
CA VAL A 225 -9.82 -5.90 -19.82
C VAL A 225 -9.38 -5.24 -21.13
N LEU A 226 -10.20 -4.36 -21.71
CA LEU A 226 -9.86 -3.61 -22.92
C LEU A 226 -8.66 -2.69 -22.71
N ALA A 227 -8.62 -1.97 -21.59
CA ALA A 227 -7.48 -1.13 -21.22
C ALA A 227 -6.19 -1.96 -21.07
N LEU A 228 -6.28 -3.14 -20.46
CA LEU A 228 -5.14 -4.04 -20.31
C LEU A 228 -4.66 -4.56 -21.67
N ALA A 229 -5.58 -4.99 -22.53
CA ALA A 229 -5.25 -5.47 -23.87
C ALA A 229 -4.63 -4.36 -24.75
N ALA A 230 -5.18 -3.16 -24.69
CA ALA A 230 -4.73 -2.02 -25.48
C ALA A 230 -3.35 -1.52 -25.03
N THR A 231 -3.13 -1.41 -23.73
CA THR A 231 -1.90 -0.80 -23.18
C THR A 231 -0.79 -1.81 -22.90
N ALA A 232 -1.10 -3.03 -22.48
CA ALA A 232 -0.13 -3.99 -21.91
C ALA A 232 0.71 -3.43 -20.74
N VAL A 233 0.23 -2.37 -20.08
CA VAL A 233 0.91 -1.69 -18.95
C VAL A 233 -0.02 -1.70 -17.74
N GLY A 234 0.55 -1.81 -16.54
CA GLY A 234 -0.23 -1.70 -15.30
C GLY A 234 -1.14 -2.90 -15.01
N ALA A 235 -0.78 -4.10 -15.48
CA ALA A 235 -1.56 -5.32 -15.30
C ALA A 235 -2.08 -5.54 -13.85
N PRO A 236 -1.27 -5.38 -12.78
CA PRO A 236 -1.77 -5.52 -11.42
C PRO A 236 -2.97 -4.63 -11.11
N ALA A 237 -2.89 -3.35 -11.45
CA ALA A 237 -3.91 -2.37 -11.13
C ALA A 237 -5.19 -2.57 -11.96
N LEU A 238 -5.06 -2.90 -13.25
CA LEU A 238 -6.21 -3.20 -14.12
C LEU A 238 -6.88 -4.53 -13.78
N THR A 239 -6.13 -5.52 -13.32
CA THR A 239 -6.74 -6.76 -12.80
C THR A 239 -7.47 -6.50 -11.48
N ALA A 240 -6.92 -5.68 -10.60
CA ALA A 240 -7.61 -5.27 -9.37
C ALA A 240 -8.92 -4.53 -9.67
N THR A 241 -8.95 -3.61 -10.64
CA THR A 241 -10.20 -2.96 -11.05
C THR A 241 -11.19 -3.95 -11.65
N ALA A 242 -10.73 -4.93 -12.43
CA ALA A 242 -11.60 -6.01 -12.92
C ALA A 242 -12.19 -6.85 -11.77
N VAL A 243 -11.43 -7.17 -10.72
CA VAL A 243 -11.93 -7.88 -9.53
C VAL A 243 -13.04 -7.09 -8.83
N VAL A 244 -12.83 -5.78 -8.61
CA VAL A 244 -13.87 -4.88 -8.04
C VAL A 244 -15.12 -4.84 -8.94
N SER A 245 -14.92 -4.79 -10.25
CA SER A 245 -16.00 -4.76 -11.24
C SER A 245 -16.83 -6.05 -11.22
N VAL A 246 -16.18 -7.21 -11.11
CA VAL A 246 -16.83 -8.51 -10.97
C VAL A 246 -17.59 -8.60 -9.64
N ALA A 247 -17.01 -8.16 -8.53
CA ALA A 247 -17.71 -8.12 -7.24
C ALA A 247 -18.96 -7.24 -7.31
N THR A 248 -18.89 -6.11 -8.01
CA THR A 248 -20.03 -5.20 -8.25
C THR A 248 -21.11 -5.88 -9.10
N ALA A 249 -20.72 -6.58 -10.17
CA ALA A 249 -21.66 -7.32 -11.01
C ALA A 249 -22.36 -8.44 -10.23
N LEU A 250 -21.61 -9.20 -9.43
CA LEU A 250 -22.14 -10.26 -8.56
C LEU A 250 -23.14 -9.71 -7.54
N ALA A 251 -22.81 -8.58 -6.89
CA ALA A 251 -23.74 -7.89 -6.00
C ALA A 251 -25.03 -7.49 -6.74
N GLY A 252 -24.92 -7.00 -7.98
CA GLY A 252 -26.07 -6.69 -8.82
C GLY A 252 -26.95 -7.90 -9.14
N VAL A 253 -26.34 -9.05 -9.46
CA VAL A 253 -27.08 -10.30 -9.69
C VAL A 253 -27.84 -10.72 -8.43
N LEU A 254 -27.18 -10.70 -7.27
CA LEU A 254 -27.79 -11.12 -6.01
C LEU A 254 -28.96 -10.21 -5.62
N ILE A 255 -28.76 -8.88 -5.63
CA ILE A 255 -29.82 -7.92 -5.31
C ILE A 255 -30.99 -8.04 -6.32
N GLY A 256 -30.68 -8.23 -7.60
CA GLY A 256 -31.70 -8.25 -8.65
C GLY A 256 -32.50 -9.55 -8.74
N TYR A 257 -31.89 -10.69 -8.43
CA TYR A 257 -32.44 -12.01 -8.81
C TYR A 257 -32.52 -13.04 -7.69
N SER A 258 -31.80 -12.88 -6.57
CA SER A 258 -31.85 -13.87 -5.47
C SER A 258 -32.82 -13.50 -4.35
N GLY A 259 -33.48 -12.35 -4.42
CA GLY A 259 -34.39 -11.88 -3.36
C GLY A 259 -33.68 -11.51 -2.05
N LEU A 260 -32.35 -11.40 -2.08
CA LEU A 260 -31.56 -10.91 -0.96
C LEU A 260 -31.70 -9.39 -0.88
N ASP A 261 -31.72 -8.90 0.35
CA ASP A 261 -31.65 -7.48 0.61
C ASP A 261 -30.25 -6.92 0.30
N VAL A 262 -30.16 -5.59 0.23
CA VAL A 262 -28.91 -4.89 -0.08
C VAL A 262 -27.85 -5.12 1.01
N PRO A 263 -28.14 -4.95 2.32
CA PRO A 263 -27.18 -5.21 3.40
C PRO A 263 -26.66 -6.64 3.41
N GLY A 264 -27.54 -7.64 3.27
CA GLY A 264 -27.15 -9.05 3.22
C GLY A 264 -26.23 -9.37 2.04
N THR A 265 -26.54 -8.81 0.87
CA THR A 265 -25.70 -9.00 -0.32
C THR A 265 -24.30 -8.42 -0.14
N VAL A 266 -24.18 -7.16 0.30
CA VAL A 266 -22.87 -6.52 0.45
C VAL A 266 -22.05 -7.16 1.58
N ALA A 267 -22.70 -7.62 2.65
CA ALA A 267 -22.04 -8.36 3.73
C ALA A 267 -21.43 -9.66 3.21
N LEU A 268 -22.18 -10.44 2.41
CA LEU A 268 -21.69 -11.69 1.83
C LEU A 268 -20.54 -11.47 0.85
N VAL A 269 -20.70 -10.52 -0.08
CA VAL A 269 -19.66 -10.21 -1.08
C VAL A 269 -18.38 -9.72 -0.39
N ALA A 270 -18.49 -8.79 0.56
CA ALA A 270 -17.33 -8.30 1.30
C ALA A 270 -16.67 -9.40 2.15
N THR A 271 -17.46 -10.30 2.74
CA THR A 271 -16.94 -11.45 3.49
C THR A 271 -16.13 -12.38 2.60
N VAL A 272 -16.66 -12.77 1.44
CA VAL A 272 -15.94 -13.64 0.49
C VAL A 272 -14.63 -12.99 0.03
N VAL A 273 -14.67 -11.70 -0.31
CA VAL A 273 -13.47 -10.97 -0.77
C VAL A 273 -12.45 -10.81 0.37
N ALA A 274 -12.88 -10.49 1.59
CA ALA A 274 -12.01 -10.35 2.75
C ALA A 274 -11.38 -11.68 3.19
N LEU A 275 -12.12 -12.79 3.12
CA LEU A 275 -11.55 -14.12 3.40
C LEU A 275 -10.58 -14.57 2.30
N GLY A 276 -10.82 -14.17 1.05
CA GLY A 276 -9.91 -14.37 -0.08
C GLY A 276 -8.56 -13.66 0.09
N ALA A 277 -8.46 -12.67 0.97
CA ALA A 277 -7.22 -11.96 1.29
C ALA A 277 -6.07 -12.91 1.69
N GLY A 278 -6.37 -14.02 2.37
CA GLY A 278 -5.38 -15.04 2.74
C GLY A 278 -4.69 -15.71 1.54
N ALA A 279 -5.31 -15.70 0.36
CA ALA A 279 -4.74 -16.26 -0.87
C ALA A 279 -3.95 -15.23 -1.70
N VAL A 280 -3.96 -13.94 -1.33
CA VAL A 280 -3.35 -12.86 -2.13
C VAL A 280 -1.85 -13.09 -2.34
N ALA A 281 -1.11 -13.45 -1.29
CA ALA A 281 0.33 -13.69 -1.40
C ALA A 281 0.70 -14.83 -2.38
N PRO A 282 0.15 -16.06 -2.27
CA PRO A 282 0.45 -17.12 -3.22
C PRO A 282 -0.04 -16.82 -4.64
N PHE A 283 -1.15 -16.09 -4.82
CA PHE A 283 -1.61 -15.65 -6.14
C PHE A 283 -0.68 -14.59 -6.75
N ALA A 284 -0.28 -13.57 -5.98
CA ALA A 284 0.63 -12.53 -6.43
C ALA A 284 2.00 -13.10 -6.85
N PHE A 285 2.49 -14.09 -6.09
CA PHE A 285 3.72 -14.80 -6.42
C PHE A 285 3.62 -15.53 -7.78
N LYS A 286 2.53 -16.27 -8.00
CA LYS A 286 2.27 -16.94 -9.30
C LYS A 286 2.09 -15.94 -10.44
N LEU A 287 1.35 -14.86 -10.22
CA LEU A 287 1.11 -13.80 -11.22
C LEU A 287 2.38 -13.00 -11.57
N ALA A 288 3.36 -12.98 -10.67
CA ALA A 288 4.70 -12.45 -10.93
C ALA A 288 5.62 -13.42 -11.70
N GLY A 289 5.11 -14.61 -12.08
CA GLY A 289 5.88 -15.63 -12.78
C GLY A 289 6.85 -16.40 -11.88
N MET A 290 6.76 -16.23 -10.57
CA MET A 290 7.59 -16.96 -9.61
C MET A 290 6.99 -18.36 -9.36
N ARG A 291 7.84 -19.38 -9.26
CA ARG A 291 7.46 -20.75 -8.93
C ARG A 291 8.10 -21.12 -7.60
N MET A 292 7.30 -21.71 -6.71
CA MET A 292 7.81 -22.16 -5.43
C MET A 292 8.60 -23.44 -5.70
N PRO A 293 9.87 -23.54 -5.27
CA PRO A 293 10.63 -24.78 -5.44
C PRO A 293 9.86 -25.93 -4.80
N ALA A 294 9.81 -27.08 -5.48
CA ALA A 294 9.25 -28.27 -4.87
C ALA A 294 10.14 -28.68 -3.69
N LEU A 295 9.53 -28.98 -2.54
CA LEU A 295 10.29 -29.50 -1.40
C LEU A 295 10.83 -30.88 -1.78
N PRO A 296 12.16 -31.11 -1.71
CA PRO A 296 12.74 -32.39 -2.07
C PRO A 296 12.24 -33.47 -1.12
N SER A 297 11.74 -34.57 -1.69
CA SER A 297 11.22 -35.75 -1.00
C SER A 297 12.23 -36.91 -0.95
N SER A 298 13.34 -36.79 -1.68
CA SER A 298 14.45 -37.75 -1.68
C SER A 298 15.79 -37.02 -1.70
N ALA A 299 16.85 -37.71 -1.28
CA ALA A 299 18.21 -37.16 -1.28
C ALA A 299 18.73 -36.82 -2.69
N SER A 300 18.24 -37.50 -3.73
CA SER A 300 18.60 -37.20 -5.13
C SER A 300 17.99 -35.87 -5.61
N GLN A 301 16.81 -35.51 -5.10
CA GLN A 301 16.13 -34.24 -5.44
C GLN A 301 16.79 -33.01 -4.79
N LEU A 302 17.68 -33.19 -3.80
CA LEU A 302 18.48 -32.08 -3.24
C LEU A 302 19.48 -31.51 -4.25
N GLN A 303 19.80 -32.25 -5.31
CA GLN A 303 20.69 -31.79 -6.38
C GLN A 303 19.94 -31.29 -7.63
N GLU A 304 18.60 -31.26 -7.60
CA GLU A 304 17.79 -30.69 -8.68
C GLU A 304 17.50 -29.20 -8.39
N GLY A 305 17.67 -28.32 -9.39
CA GLY A 305 17.32 -26.90 -9.24
C GLY A 305 18.26 -26.09 -8.35
N ILE A 306 19.53 -26.50 -8.25
CA ILE A 306 20.61 -25.82 -7.52
C ILE A 306 21.28 -24.70 -8.31
N GLU A 307 20.89 -24.50 -9.57
CA GLU A 307 21.36 -23.40 -10.41
C GLU A 307 21.06 -22.05 -9.75
N PRO A 308 22.08 -21.19 -9.54
CA PRO A 308 21.89 -19.89 -8.93
C PRO A 308 20.93 -19.04 -9.77
N TYR A 309 19.91 -18.47 -9.13
CA TYR A 309 19.05 -17.49 -9.78
C TYR A 309 19.84 -16.20 -10.06
N ALA A 310 19.67 -15.63 -11.25
CA ALA A 310 20.22 -14.32 -11.56
C ALA A 310 19.58 -13.26 -10.65
N GLY A 311 20.37 -12.63 -9.78
CA GLY A 311 19.87 -11.72 -8.74
C GLY A 311 19.02 -10.57 -9.28
N GLY A 312 19.32 -10.06 -10.48
CA GLY A 312 18.54 -9.02 -11.15
C GLY A 312 17.11 -9.46 -11.51
N GLU A 313 16.95 -10.68 -12.04
CA GLU A 313 15.63 -11.21 -12.40
C GLU A 313 14.77 -11.47 -11.16
N VAL A 314 15.37 -11.97 -10.08
CA VAL A 314 14.68 -12.17 -8.79
C VAL A 314 14.22 -10.83 -8.22
N ALA A 315 15.05 -9.79 -8.30
CA ALA A 315 14.69 -8.45 -7.84
C ALA A 315 13.51 -7.88 -8.63
N GLU A 316 13.52 -7.95 -9.96
CA GLU A 316 12.42 -7.46 -10.81
C GLU A 316 11.10 -8.19 -10.53
N ARG A 317 11.14 -9.53 -10.44
CA ARG A 317 9.96 -10.34 -10.14
C ARG A 317 9.43 -10.10 -8.73
N THR A 318 10.32 -9.83 -7.77
CA THR A 318 9.93 -9.47 -6.39
C THR A 318 9.19 -8.13 -6.37
N VAL A 319 9.68 -7.12 -7.10
CA VAL A 319 8.98 -5.83 -7.24
C VAL A 319 7.61 -6.02 -7.90
N LEU A 320 7.53 -6.87 -8.93
CA LEU A 320 6.26 -7.17 -9.60
C LEU A 320 5.29 -7.90 -8.65
N ALA A 321 5.74 -8.87 -7.86
CA ALA A 321 4.94 -9.53 -6.84
C ALA A 321 4.42 -8.53 -5.81
N GLY A 322 5.25 -7.60 -5.35
CA GLY A 322 4.84 -6.51 -4.46
C GLY A 322 3.74 -5.63 -5.05
N ARG A 323 3.79 -5.35 -6.37
CA ARG A 323 2.72 -4.62 -7.09
C ARG A 323 1.43 -5.41 -7.16
N TRP A 324 1.49 -6.72 -7.40
CA TRP A 324 0.32 -7.61 -7.38
C TRP A 324 -0.34 -7.68 -6.01
N VAL A 325 0.45 -7.84 -4.94
CA VAL A 325 -0.05 -7.82 -3.56
C VAL A 325 -0.75 -6.49 -3.27
N THR A 326 -0.13 -5.36 -3.63
CA THR A 326 -0.71 -4.03 -3.42
C THR A 326 -2.04 -3.88 -4.15
N ALA A 327 -2.11 -4.30 -5.42
CA ALA A 327 -3.31 -4.16 -6.23
C ALA A 327 -4.47 -5.05 -5.74
N LEU A 328 -4.20 -6.30 -5.39
CA LEU A 328 -5.23 -7.22 -4.88
C LEU A 328 -5.76 -6.79 -3.50
N PHE A 329 -4.90 -6.28 -2.62
CA PHE A 329 -5.37 -5.68 -1.36
C PHE A 329 -6.09 -4.34 -1.58
N ALA A 330 -5.71 -3.55 -2.58
CA ALA A 330 -6.49 -2.37 -2.97
C ALA A 330 -7.91 -2.75 -3.43
N ALA A 331 -8.07 -3.81 -4.22
CA ALA A 331 -9.39 -4.32 -4.60
C ALA A 331 -10.20 -4.77 -3.37
N THR A 332 -9.56 -5.51 -2.45
CA THR A 332 -10.18 -5.94 -1.18
C THR A 332 -10.65 -4.74 -0.36
N GLY A 333 -9.78 -3.73 -0.21
CA GLY A 333 -10.06 -2.50 0.51
C GLY A 333 -11.20 -1.69 -0.09
N VAL A 334 -11.25 -1.56 -1.43
CA VAL A 334 -12.33 -0.83 -2.13
C VAL A 334 -13.68 -1.54 -1.96
N VAL A 335 -13.73 -2.86 -2.15
CA VAL A 335 -14.96 -3.65 -1.95
C VAL A 335 -15.43 -3.54 -0.50
N ALA A 336 -14.53 -3.68 0.46
CA ALA A 336 -14.87 -3.56 1.87
C ALA A 336 -15.33 -2.15 2.25
N ALA A 337 -14.67 -1.09 1.76
CA ALA A 337 -15.07 0.29 2.03
C ALA A 337 -16.48 0.59 1.48
N ALA A 338 -16.80 0.09 0.28
CA ALA A 338 -18.13 0.23 -0.31
C ALA A 338 -19.19 -0.53 0.51
N ALA A 339 -18.91 -1.76 0.93
CA ALA A 339 -19.82 -2.54 1.77
C ALA A 339 -20.04 -1.90 3.15
N LEU A 340 -18.97 -1.40 3.79
CA LEU A 340 -19.04 -0.69 5.07
C LEU A 340 -19.89 0.59 4.97
N ALA A 341 -19.82 1.32 3.85
CA ALA A 341 -20.65 2.50 3.62
C ALA A 341 -22.15 2.16 3.57
N VAL A 342 -22.50 1.02 2.98
CA VAL A 342 -23.89 0.52 2.91
C VAL A 342 -24.34 0.01 4.27
N LEU A 343 -23.56 -0.88 4.90
CA LEU A 343 -23.90 -1.49 6.20
C LEU A 343 -24.00 -0.47 7.32
N ALA A 344 -23.25 0.63 7.28
CA ALA A 344 -23.30 1.64 8.33
C ALA A 344 -24.34 2.74 8.08
N HIS A 345 -25.18 2.65 7.04
CA HIS A 345 -26.14 3.72 6.74
C HIS A 345 -27.20 3.87 7.84
N HIS A 346 -27.89 2.77 8.17
CA HIS A 346 -28.84 2.61 9.28
C HIS A 346 -28.73 1.19 9.85
N PRO A 347 -27.65 0.91 10.61
CA PRO A 347 -27.29 -0.46 10.93
C PRO A 347 -28.17 -1.07 12.02
N ASP A 348 -28.71 -2.26 11.75
CA ASP A 348 -29.17 -3.17 12.80
C ASP A 348 -27.99 -3.87 13.50
N LEU A 349 -28.26 -4.52 14.63
CA LEU A 349 -27.22 -5.21 15.41
C LEU A 349 -26.35 -6.18 14.58
N PRO A 350 -26.89 -7.01 13.66
CA PRO A 350 -26.06 -7.87 12.80
C PRO A 350 -25.13 -7.06 11.88
N GLU A 351 -25.60 -5.94 11.33
CA GLU A 351 -24.84 -5.05 10.45
C GLU A 351 -23.72 -4.33 11.21
N VAL A 352 -23.99 -3.90 12.44
CA VAL A 352 -22.97 -3.36 13.36
C VAL A 352 -21.87 -4.39 13.59
N LEU A 353 -22.24 -5.64 13.90
CA LEU A 353 -21.28 -6.71 14.19
C LEU A 353 -20.43 -7.08 12.98
N VAL A 354 -21.03 -7.21 11.78
CA VAL A 354 -20.28 -7.45 10.53
C VAL A 354 -19.35 -6.28 10.23
N SER A 355 -19.83 -5.04 10.33
CA SER A 355 -19.03 -3.85 10.05
C SER A 355 -17.84 -3.71 11.00
N LEU A 356 -18.06 -3.96 12.29
CA LEU A 356 -17.02 -3.97 13.30
C LEU A 356 -16.01 -5.08 13.02
N ALA A 357 -16.48 -6.30 12.78
CA ALA A 357 -15.61 -7.44 12.54
C ALA A 357 -14.77 -7.26 11.27
N LEU A 358 -15.36 -6.80 10.18
CA LEU A 358 -14.66 -6.52 8.92
C LEU A 358 -13.62 -5.39 9.10
N SER A 359 -13.99 -4.30 9.79
CA SER A 359 -13.08 -3.18 10.03
C SER A 359 -11.85 -3.59 10.84
N LEU A 360 -12.07 -4.33 11.93
CA LEU A 360 -10.98 -4.84 12.78
C LEU A 360 -10.14 -5.89 12.04
N LEU A 361 -10.77 -6.77 11.25
CA LEU A 361 -10.07 -7.77 10.45
C LEU A 361 -9.10 -7.10 9.47
N LEU A 362 -9.54 -6.06 8.74
CA LEU A 362 -8.70 -5.31 7.81
C LEU A 362 -7.50 -4.63 8.51
N LEU A 363 -7.73 -4.02 9.67
CA LEU A 363 -6.67 -3.39 10.46
C LEU A 363 -5.63 -4.41 10.95
N LEU A 364 -6.08 -5.56 11.42
CA LEU A 364 -5.21 -6.65 11.88
C LEU A 364 -4.44 -7.30 10.72
N HIS A 365 -5.08 -7.45 9.55
CA HIS A 365 -4.45 -8.02 8.36
C HIS A 365 -3.27 -7.15 7.88
N GLY A 366 -3.39 -5.83 8.00
CA GLY A 366 -2.32 -4.87 7.69
C GLY A 366 -1.04 -5.06 8.51
N ARG A 367 -1.07 -5.79 9.64
CA ARG A 367 0.11 -6.05 10.48
C ARG A 367 1.15 -6.94 9.81
N GLY A 368 0.72 -7.83 8.90
CA GLY A 368 1.62 -8.71 8.16
C GLY A 368 2.29 -8.05 6.95
N LEU A 369 1.93 -6.80 6.63
CA LEU A 369 2.38 -6.10 5.42
C LEU A 369 3.53 -5.15 5.74
N VAL A 370 4.66 -5.35 5.05
CA VAL A 370 5.87 -4.55 5.24
C VAL A 370 5.78 -3.21 4.51
N HIS A 371 5.23 -3.18 3.30
CA HIS A 371 5.13 -1.95 2.51
C HIS A 371 4.01 -1.04 3.02
N ILE A 372 4.33 0.26 3.16
CA ILE A 372 3.38 1.27 3.63
C ILE A 372 2.13 1.36 2.74
N GLY A 373 2.30 1.31 1.42
CA GLY A 373 1.19 1.35 0.47
C GLY A 373 0.26 0.14 0.61
N GLN A 374 0.82 -1.06 0.79
CA GLN A 374 0.04 -2.28 1.02
C GLN A 374 -0.70 -2.24 2.36
N ARG A 375 -0.09 -1.66 3.39
CA ARG A 375 -0.75 -1.51 4.68
C ARG A 375 -1.90 -0.51 4.62
N LEU A 376 -1.71 0.60 3.90
CA LEU A 376 -2.73 1.65 3.75
C LEU A 376 -3.96 1.18 2.96
N THR A 377 -3.82 0.25 2.00
CA THR A 377 -4.97 -0.26 1.23
C THR A 377 -5.98 -1.01 2.09
N LEU A 378 -5.58 -1.53 3.26
CA LEU A 378 -6.48 -2.18 4.22
C LEU A 378 -6.76 -1.32 5.45
N ALA A 379 -5.76 -0.57 5.93
CA ALA A 379 -5.91 0.27 7.11
C ALA A 379 -6.89 1.41 6.89
N VAL A 380 -6.86 2.07 5.71
CA VAL A 380 -7.78 3.19 5.42
C VAL A 380 -9.24 2.72 5.39
N PRO A 381 -9.62 1.66 4.66
CA PRO A 381 -10.97 1.09 4.74
C PRO A 381 -11.38 0.62 6.14
N GLY A 382 -10.46 0.05 6.92
CA GLY A 382 -10.74 -0.37 8.29
C GLY A 382 -11.05 0.81 9.22
N VAL A 383 -10.25 1.88 9.17
CA VAL A 383 -10.54 3.12 9.91
C VAL A 383 -11.83 3.76 9.42
N TRP A 384 -12.06 3.79 8.10
CA TRP A 384 -13.29 4.31 7.49
C TRP A 384 -14.53 3.61 8.04
N GLY A 385 -14.54 2.28 8.14
CA GLY A 385 -15.64 1.53 8.73
C GLY A 385 -15.92 1.87 10.19
N LEU A 386 -14.87 2.02 11.01
CA LEU A 386 -15.03 2.43 12.41
C LEU A 386 -15.60 3.85 12.54
N LEU A 387 -15.15 4.79 11.69
CA LEU A 387 -15.68 6.15 11.66
C LEU A 387 -17.14 6.18 11.20
N LEU A 388 -17.51 5.34 10.23
CA LEU A 388 -18.90 5.20 9.79
C LEU A 388 -19.81 4.63 10.88
N LEU A 389 -19.34 3.66 11.68
CA LEU A 389 -20.08 3.16 12.84
C LEU A 389 -20.24 4.22 13.93
N ALA A 390 -19.18 4.99 14.21
CA ALA A 390 -19.26 6.11 15.13
C ALA A 390 -20.29 7.16 14.65
N ARG A 391 -20.29 7.46 13.33
CA ARG A 391 -21.30 8.33 12.71
C ARG A 391 -22.71 7.76 12.87
N ALA A 392 -22.92 6.48 12.56
CA ALA A 392 -24.24 5.84 12.70
C ALA A 392 -24.75 5.94 14.15
N TRP A 393 -23.90 5.59 15.13
CA TRP A 393 -24.23 5.70 16.54
C TRP A 393 -24.60 7.12 16.98
N ALA A 394 -23.88 8.14 16.48
CA ALA A 394 -24.16 9.55 16.77
C ALA A 394 -25.45 10.07 16.13
N VAL A 395 -25.85 9.53 14.97
CA VAL A 395 -27.03 9.99 14.23
C VAL A 395 -28.30 9.32 14.75
N ASP A 396 -28.26 8.01 15.00
CA ASP A 396 -29.47 7.21 15.26
C ASP A 396 -29.98 7.32 16.72
N SER A 397 -29.14 7.79 17.65
CA SER A 397 -29.43 7.76 19.10
C SER A 397 -29.70 9.13 19.76
N GLY A 398 -29.96 10.19 18.99
CA GLY A 398 -30.33 11.52 19.52
C GLY A 398 -29.16 12.43 19.99
N GLY A 399 -29.51 13.57 20.62
CA GLY A 399 -28.57 14.67 20.92
C GLY A 399 -27.49 14.35 21.96
N ASP A 400 -27.87 13.77 23.09
CA ASP A 400 -26.94 13.44 24.18
C ASP A 400 -25.89 12.41 23.73
N THR A 401 -26.29 11.45 22.90
CA THR A 401 -25.39 10.42 22.37
C THR A 401 -24.26 11.01 21.52
N ARG A 402 -24.49 12.13 20.83
CA ARG A 402 -23.44 12.83 20.06
C ARG A 402 -22.30 13.32 20.94
N THR A 403 -22.61 13.79 22.15
CA THR A 403 -21.58 14.23 23.11
C THR A 403 -20.76 13.05 23.60
N VAL A 404 -21.41 11.90 23.84
CA VAL A 404 -20.74 10.66 24.23
C VAL A 404 -19.85 10.14 23.10
N VAL A 405 -20.34 10.07 21.86
CA VAL A 405 -19.54 9.66 20.69
C VAL A 405 -18.35 10.60 20.51
N SER A 406 -18.56 11.91 20.65
CA SER A 406 -17.47 12.90 20.57
C SER A 406 -16.41 12.67 21.65
N ALA A 407 -16.82 12.42 22.90
CA ALA A 407 -15.90 12.10 23.99
C ALA A 407 -15.11 10.80 23.71
N VAL A 408 -15.76 9.76 23.20
CA VAL A 408 -15.12 8.49 22.81
C VAL A 408 -14.11 8.70 21.67
N LEU A 409 -14.45 9.49 20.65
CA LEU A 409 -13.54 9.80 19.54
C LEU A 409 -12.34 10.63 20.00
N LEU A 410 -12.53 11.60 20.89
CA LEU A 410 -11.45 12.38 21.46
C LEU A 410 -10.52 11.52 22.34
N ALA A 411 -11.09 10.61 23.14
CA ALA A 411 -10.31 9.65 23.91
C ALA A 411 -9.52 8.70 22.99
N ALA A 412 -10.14 8.21 21.91
CA ALA A 412 -9.45 7.39 20.91
C ALA A 412 -8.34 8.17 20.21
N ALA A 413 -8.57 9.44 19.84
CA ALA A 413 -7.55 10.30 19.25
C ALA A 413 -6.36 10.52 20.20
N ALA A 414 -6.63 10.80 21.48
CA ALA A 414 -5.59 10.92 22.50
C ALA A 414 -4.80 9.61 22.64
N ALA A 415 -5.47 8.46 22.69
CA ALA A 415 -4.82 7.15 22.75
C ALA A 415 -3.96 6.87 21.51
N LEU A 416 -4.41 7.24 20.31
CA LEU A 416 -3.65 7.10 19.07
C LEU A 416 -2.42 8.01 19.04
N VAL A 417 -2.51 9.24 19.55
CA VAL A 417 -1.37 10.15 19.68
C VAL A 417 -0.34 9.57 20.66
N VAL A 418 -0.77 9.07 21.81
CA VAL A 418 0.11 8.39 22.76
C VAL A 418 0.74 7.14 22.13
N ALA A 419 -0.04 6.34 21.40
CA ALA A 419 0.47 5.17 20.70
C ALA A 419 1.51 5.56 19.63
N ALA A 420 1.32 6.67 18.92
CA ALA A 420 2.29 7.17 17.95
C ALA A 420 3.64 7.54 18.58
N TRP A 421 3.65 7.98 19.84
CA TRP A 421 4.89 8.27 20.58
C TRP A 421 5.55 7.03 21.18
N VAL A 422 4.75 6.03 21.57
CA VAL A 422 5.23 4.90 22.39
C VAL A 422 5.47 3.63 21.58
N VAL A 423 4.70 3.38 20.53
CA VAL A 423 4.69 2.07 19.83
C VAL A 423 5.75 1.95 18.74
N PRO A 424 5.98 2.94 17.85
CA PRO A 424 6.94 2.78 16.75
C PRO A 424 8.34 2.43 17.24
N GLY A 425 8.98 1.46 16.59
CA GLY A 425 10.34 1.00 16.92
C GLY A 425 10.47 0.15 18.19
N ARG A 426 9.40 -0.01 19.00
CA ARG A 426 9.47 -0.82 20.22
C ARG A 426 9.09 -2.28 19.98
N ARG A 427 9.84 -3.20 20.60
CA ARG A 427 9.49 -4.61 20.68
C ARG A 427 8.31 -4.80 21.63
N VAL A 428 7.12 -5.04 21.08
CA VAL A 428 5.94 -5.39 21.88
C VAL A 428 6.12 -6.78 22.48
N LEU A 429 5.60 -6.98 23.69
CA LEU A 429 5.66 -8.29 24.35
C LEU A 429 4.97 -9.37 23.49
N PRO A 430 5.49 -10.61 23.45
CA PRO A 430 4.98 -11.68 22.57
C PRO A 430 3.49 -11.98 22.73
N TYR A 431 2.92 -11.78 23.92
CA TYR A 431 1.51 -12.05 24.19
C TYR A 431 0.56 -11.13 23.40
N TRP A 432 0.95 -9.88 23.10
CA TRP A 432 0.15 -8.98 22.27
C TRP A 432 0.13 -9.41 20.81
N GLY A 433 1.27 -9.91 20.30
CA GLY A 433 1.34 -10.49 18.96
C GLY A 433 0.41 -11.69 18.82
N ARG A 434 0.44 -12.59 19.82
CA ARG A 434 -0.45 -13.76 19.88
C ARG A 434 -1.93 -13.37 20.03
N ALA A 435 -2.23 -12.39 20.87
CA ALA A 435 -3.60 -11.89 21.02
C ALA A 435 -4.15 -11.34 19.70
N ALA A 436 -3.33 -10.59 18.95
CA ALA A 436 -3.71 -10.07 17.63
C ALA A 436 -3.94 -11.21 16.60
N GLU A 437 -3.15 -12.28 16.66
CA GLU A 437 -3.35 -13.46 15.80
C GLU A 437 -4.65 -14.20 16.13
N VAL A 438 -4.91 -14.45 17.41
CA VAL A 438 -6.16 -15.08 17.86
C VAL A 438 -7.37 -14.20 17.49
N ALA A 439 -7.27 -12.88 17.69
CA ALA A 439 -8.31 -11.94 17.30
C ALA A 439 -8.54 -11.94 15.78
N HIS A 440 -7.46 -11.95 14.98
CA HIS A 440 -7.55 -12.00 13.52
C HIS A 440 -8.28 -13.27 13.05
N THR A 441 -7.88 -14.44 13.55
CA THR A 441 -8.54 -15.70 13.19
C THR A 441 -9.98 -15.75 13.72
N GLY A 442 -10.24 -15.30 14.95
CA GLY A 442 -11.58 -15.24 15.53
C GLY A 442 -12.53 -14.36 14.72
N LEU A 443 -12.08 -13.18 14.30
CA LEU A 443 -12.85 -12.26 13.46
C LEU A 443 -13.10 -12.84 12.06
N ALA A 444 -12.10 -13.46 11.45
CA ALA A 444 -12.26 -14.12 10.15
C ALA A 444 -13.31 -15.25 10.22
N VAL A 445 -13.26 -16.07 11.28
CA VAL A 445 -14.24 -17.15 11.50
C VAL A 445 -15.63 -16.59 11.79
N ALA A 446 -15.73 -15.51 12.58
CA ALA A 446 -17.01 -14.89 12.94
C ALA A 446 -17.68 -14.16 11.75
N LEU A 447 -16.91 -13.70 10.77
CA LEU A 447 -17.45 -12.92 9.65
C LEU A 447 -18.46 -13.71 8.80
N LEU A 448 -18.24 -15.01 8.64
CA LEU A 448 -19.12 -15.89 7.86
C LEU A 448 -20.51 -16.08 8.51
N PRO A 449 -20.66 -16.53 9.78
CA PRO A 449 -21.97 -16.62 10.41
C PRO A 449 -22.64 -15.24 10.57
N LEU A 450 -21.88 -14.18 10.83
CA LEU A 450 -22.46 -12.83 10.94
C LEU A 450 -23.03 -12.33 9.60
N SER A 451 -22.32 -12.54 8.49
CA SER A 451 -22.84 -12.15 7.16
C SER A 451 -24.06 -12.98 6.73
N LEU A 452 -24.10 -14.27 7.10
CA LEU A 452 -25.29 -15.10 6.91
C LEU A 452 -26.48 -14.63 7.77
N TRP A 453 -26.20 -14.04 8.94
CA TRP A 453 -27.24 -13.43 9.77
C TRP A 453 -27.82 -12.18 9.12
N VAL A 454 -26.98 -11.27 8.63
CA VAL A 454 -27.43 -10.09 7.88
C VAL A 454 -28.25 -10.51 6.66
N ALA A 455 -27.81 -11.55 5.94
CA ALA A 455 -28.53 -12.10 4.79
C ALA A 455 -29.86 -12.80 5.13
N GLY A 456 -30.28 -12.84 6.41
CA GLY A 456 -31.57 -13.38 6.83
C GLY A 456 -31.65 -14.91 6.90
N LEU A 457 -30.54 -15.64 6.71
CA LEU A 457 -30.54 -17.11 6.64
C LEU A 457 -31.15 -17.74 7.91
N PHE A 458 -30.77 -17.26 9.09
CA PHE A 458 -31.28 -17.81 10.36
C PHE A 458 -32.77 -17.52 10.57
N GLY A 459 -33.26 -16.38 10.08
CA GLY A 459 -34.68 -16.06 10.10
C GLY A 459 -35.47 -16.99 9.18
N TRP A 460 -34.96 -17.21 7.97
CA TRP A 460 -35.52 -18.15 7.00
C TRP A 460 -35.57 -19.59 7.54
N LEU A 461 -34.46 -20.08 8.11
CA LEU A 461 -34.38 -21.41 8.71
C LEU A 461 -35.39 -21.58 9.86
N ARG A 462 -35.58 -20.55 10.70
CA ARG A 462 -36.57 -20.60 11.79
C ARG A 462 -37.99 -20.71 11.24
N GLY A 463 -38.31 -19.93 10.21
CA GLY A 463 -39.64 -19.95 9.56
C GLY A 463 -40.01 -21.27 8.88
N LEU A 464 -39.03 -22.14 8.58
CA LEU A 464 -39.30 -23.49 8.06
C LEU A 464 -39.85 -24.45 9.13
N PHE A 465 -39.57 -24.18 10.41
CA PHE A 465 -39.92 -25.07 11.52
C PHE A 465 -41.01 -24.52 12.47
N GLY A 466 -41.54 -23.32 12.22
CA GLY A 466 -42.61 -22.69 13.01
C GLY A 466 -42.15 -21.40 13.68
#